data_AF-A0A8J2N6L3-F1
#
_entry.id   AF-A0A8J2N6L3-F1
#
_cell.length_a   1.000
_cell.length_b   1.000
_cell.length_c   1.000
_cell.angle_alpha   90.00
_cell.angle_beta   90.00
_cell.angle_gamma   90.00
#
_symmetry.space_group_name_H-M   'P 1'
#
loop_
_entity.id
_entity.type
_entity.pdbx_description
1 polymer ?
#
loop_
_entity_poly.entity_id
_entity_poly.type
_entity_poly.pdbx_seq_one_letter_code
_entity_poly.pdbx_strand_id
1 'polypeptide(L)'
;MTIDDDMYGTEKSFGRASQGSDYYGESSRYQDGLGRRVIESFKRDPNFAMTMTPKGSLGADGNVFDPEAAAANTANSPLARRLKGRHLQMIAIGGSIGTGLFVGSGQALANGGPASLVICYCLFYVSVAPIDMAVLSTSQRLQRFFSVYLALPVTLAFYFPYKFWFRTSVVRSHNMDLVTGIRELNIQALIEEEREEKKKWPRWKKVYKFFC
;
A
#
# COMPACT_ATOMS: atom_id res chain seq x y z
N MET A 1 -55.89 60.36 -2.22
CA MET A 1 -55.39 61.66 -2.69
C MET A 1 -54.27 62.04 -1.74
N THR A 2 -53.09 62.28 -2.32
CA THR A 2 -51.72 62.40 -1.77
C THR A 2 -51.56 63.28 -0.54
N ILE A 3 -50.42 63.08 0.17
CA ILE A 3 -49.56 64.02 0.95
C ILE A 3 -49.05 63.29 2.22
N ASP A 4 -47.77 63.09 2.53
CA ASP A 4 -46.49 63.66 2.07
C ASP A 4 -45.31 62.69 2.31
N ASP A 5 -44.34 62.74 1.39
CA ASP A 5 -42.92 62.48 1.66
C ASP A 5 -42.37 63.62 2.52
N ASP A 6 -41.64 63.33 3.60
CA ASP A 6 -40.60 64.24 4.10
C ASP A 6 -39.73 63.63 5.22
N MET A 7 -38.43 63.95 5.13
CA MET A 7 -37.47 64.16 6.22
C MET A 7 -36.63 62.98 6.75
N TYR A 8 -35.53 62.74 6.01
CA TYR A 8 -34.14 62.86 6.47
C TYR A 8 -33.86 62.82 7.99
N GLY A 9 -32.99 61.89 8.41
CA GLY A 9 -31.98 62.14 9.45
C GLY A 9 -31.98 61.18 10.65
N THR A 10 -31.05 60.21 10.65
CA THR A 10 -29.85 60.21 11.53
C THR A 10 -29.22 58.82 11.56
N GLU A 11 -28.17 58.62 10.77
CA GLU A 11 -27.23 57.52 10.97
C GLU A 11 -26.59 57.65 12.35
N LYS A 12 -26.95 56.75 13.28
CA LYS A 12 -26.15 56.55 14.49
C LYS A 12 -24.92 55.73 14.11
N SER A 13 -23.85 56.46 13.81
CA SER A 13 -22.49 55.95 13.73
C SER A 13 -22.12 55.32 15.08
N PHE A 14 -22.23 53.98 15.18
CA PHE A 14 -21.61 53.22 16.26
C PHE A 14 -20.26 52.72 15.75
N GLY A 15 -19.22 53.50 16.03
CA GLY A 15 -17.84 53.07 15.91
C GLY A 15 -17.61 51.85 16.81
N ARG A 16 -17.67 50.66 16.23
CA ARG A 16 -17.18 49.44 16.87
C ARG A 16 -15.68 49.40 16.66
N ALA A 17 -14.94 49.84 17.67
CA ALA A 17 -13.50 49.61 17.74
C ALA A 17 -13.25 48.11 17.48
N SER A 18 -12.56 47.81 16.38
CA SER A 18 -12.10 46.47 16.06
C SER A 18 -10.99 46.14 17.06
N GLN A 19 -11.36 45.58 18.21
CA GLN A 19 -10.41 44.82 19.01
C GLN A 19 -10.08 43.58 18.19
N GLY A 20 -8.87 43.57 17.62
CA GLY A 20 -8.30 42.37 17.02
C GLY A 20 -8.32 41.26 18.05
N SER A 21 -9.06 40.19 17.77
CA SER A 21 -8.97 38.97 18.53
C SER A 21 -7.67 38.27 18.12
N ASP A 22 -6.63 38.40 18.92
CA ASP A 22 -5.36 37.67 18.80
C ASP A 22 -5.52 36.18 19.18
N TYR A 23 -6.60 35.55 18.69
CA TYR A 23 -7.05 34.21 19.10
C TYR A 23 -6.63 33.10 18.15
N TYR A 24 -6.01 33.43 17.01
CA TYR A 24 -5.42 32.42 16.12
C TYR A 24 -3.95 32.21 16.51
N GLY A 25 -3.67 31.07 17.15
CA GLY A 25 -2.32 30.66 17.50
C GLY A 25 -1.38 30.69 16.30
N GLU A 26 -0.16 31.17 16.54
CA GLU A 26 0.92 31.22 15.58
C GLU A 26 1.25 29.79 15.10
N SER A 27 0.87 29.46 13.87
CA SER A 27 1.14 28.15 13.28
C SER A 27 2.64 28.02 12.94
N SER A 28 3.42 27.54 13.91
CA SER A 28 4.79 27.12 13.65
C SER A 28 4.80 26.02 12.59
N ARG A 29 5.46 26.26 11.45
CA ARG A 29 5.63 25.25 10.39
C ARG A 29 6.51 24.12 10.91
N TYR A 30 5.90 23.11 11.52
CA TYR A 30 6.61 21.93 11.99
C TYR A 30 6.97 21.03 10.79
N GLN A 31 8.25 21.04 10.40
CA GLN A 31 8.74 20.32 9.22
C GLN A 31 9.24 18.92 9.57
N ASP A 32 8.39 18.11 10.22
CA ASP A 32 8.78 16.76 10.65
C ASP A 32 8.58 15.69 9.56
N GLY A 33 9.30 14.58 9.67
CA GLY A 33 9.14 13.44 8.76
C GLY A 33 7.73 12.84 8.81
N LEU A 34 7.25 12.31 7.67
CA LEU A 34 5.91 11.73 7.52
C LEU A 34 5.58 10.68 8.61
N GLY A 35 6.55 9.85 8.99
CA GLY A 35 6.37 8.83 10.03
C GLY A 35 6.18 9.39 11.44
N ARG A 36 6.88 10.47 11.81
CA ARG A 36 6.68 11.13 13.11
C ARG A 36 5.34 11.84 13.16
N ARG A 37 4.94 12.51 12.08
CA ARG A 37 3.61 13.12 11.98
C ARG A 37 2.48 12.11 12.18
N VAL A 38 2.59 10.94 11.56
CA VAL A 38 1.59 9.87 11.74
C VAL A 38 1.53 9.40 13.20
N ILE A 39 2.68 9.16 13.85
CA ILE A 39 2.72 8.72 15.25
C ILE A 39 2.23 9.81 16.22
N GLU A 40 2.58 11.07 15.97
CA GLU A 40 2.19 12.21 16.79
C GLU A 40 0.73 12.60 16.61
N SER A 41 0.11 12.29 15.46
CA SER A 41 -1.33 12.49 15.24
C SER A 41 -2.19 11.62 16.15
N PHE A 42 -1.66 10.50 16.63
CA PHE A 42 -2.32 9.65 17.62
C PHE A 42 -2.04 10.06 19.06
N LYS A 43 -1.07 10.96 19.30
CA LYS A 43 -0.84 11.52 20.62
C LYS A 43 -1.85 12.63 20.86
N ARG A 44 -2.43 12.65 22.05
CA ARG A 44 -3.29 13.76 22.49
C ARG A 44 -2.44 15.04 22.50
N ASP A 45 -2.94 16.10 21.87
CA ASP A 45 -2.26 17.40 21.84
C ASP A 45 -1.97 17.85 23.29
N PRO A 46 -0.69 18.10 23.65
CA PRO A 46 -0.33 18.55 25.00
C PRO A 46 -0.95 19.90 25.36
N ASN A 47 -1.30 20.72 24.37
CA ASN A 47 -1.94 22.02 24.57
C ASN A 47 -3.47 21.97 24.41
N PHE A 48 -4.09 20.78 24.34
CA PHE A 48 -5.54 20.64 24.29
C PHE A 48 -6.26 21.33 25.46
N ALA A 49 -5.59 21.47 26.62
CA ALA A 49 -6.13 22.21 27.76
C ALA A 49 -6.09 23.74 27.59
N MET A 50 -5.26 24.27 26.68
CA MET A 50 -5.07 25.70 26.42
C MET A 50 -5.93 26.22 25.26
N THR A 51 -6.29 25.36 24.30
CA THR A 51 -7.22 25.67 23.20
C THR A 51 -8.68 25.33 23.51
N MET A 52 -8.97 24.73 24.67
CA MET A 52 -10.29 24.92 25.26
C MET A 52 -10.45 26.40 25.53
N THR A 53 -11.34 27.04 24.78
CA THR A 53 -12.03 28.25 25.22
C THR A 53 -12.14 28.24 26.74
N PRO A 54 -11.52 29.19 27.47
CA PRO A 54 -11.56 29.18 28.92
C PRO A 54 -13.01 29.10 29.37
N LYS A 55 -13.31 28.29 30.41
CA LYS A 55 -14.67 28.10 30.95
C LYS A 55 -15.34 29.49 31.06
N GLY A 56 -16.27 29.80 30.15
CA GLY A 56 -16.91 31.11 30.09
C GLY A 56 -16.66 31.99 28.86
N SER A 57 -15.87 31.62 27.85
CA SER A 57 -15.71 32.51 26.68
C SER A 57 -17.01 32.59 25.87
N LEU A 58 -17.57 33.80 25.75
CA LEU A 58 -18.73 34.07 24.90
C LEU A 58 -18.31 33.86 23.44
N GLY A 59 -19.00 32.95 22.74
CA GLY A 59 -18.95 32.90 21.28
C GLY A 59 -19.49 34.20 20.68
N ALA A 60 -19.24 34.44 19.39
CA ALA A 60 -19.71 35.64 18.69
C ALA A 60 -21.25 35.81 18.70
N ASP A 61 -21.97 34.74 19.05
CA ASP A 61 -23.40 34.61 19.26
C ASP A 61 -23.87 34.91 20.70
N GLY A 62 -22.95 35.20 21.63
CA GLY A 62 -23.24 35.52 23.03
C GLY A 62 -23.42 34.30 23.94
N ASN A 63 -23.28 33.08 23.41
CA ASN A 63 -23.42 31.85 24.18
C ASN A 63 -22.07 31.36 24.73
N VAL A 64 -22.06 30.87 25.97
CA VAL A 64 -20.86 30.28 26.59
C VAL A 64 -20.67 28.87 26.06
N PHE A 65 -19.57 28.63 25.34
CA PHE A 65 -19.20 27.28 24.89
C PHE A 65 -18.53 26.52 26.04
N ASP A 66 -19.28 25.62 26.69
CA ASP A 66 -18.75 24.71 27.72
C ASP A 66 -18.34 23.37 27.07
N PRO A 67 -17.03 23.08 26.95
CA PRO A 67 -16.55 21.84 26.33
C PRO A 67 -16.94 20.59 27.12
N GLU A 68 -17.17 20.71 28.43
CA GLU A 68 -17.57 19.60 29.30
C GLU A 68 -19.04 19.22 29.03
N ALA A 69 -19.90 20.24 28.92
CA ALA A 69 -21.30 20.05 28.54
C ALA A 69 -21.44 19.54 27.08
N ALA A 70 -20.66 20.06 26.14
CA ALA A 70 -20.66 19.60 24.75
C ALA A 70 -20.20 18.13 24.62
N ALA A 71 -19.19 17.71 25.39
CA ALA A 71 -18.74 16.33 25.43
C ALA A 71 -19.79 15.41 26.06
N ALA A 72 -20.44 15.83 27.16
CA ALA A 72 -21.53 15.10 27.79
C ALA A 72 -22.75 14.96 26.85
N ASN A 73 -23.11 16.03 26.14
CA ASN A 73 -24.18 16.01 25.14
C ASN A 73 -23.84 15.11 23.95
N THR A 74 -22.58 15.09 23.51
CA THR A 74 -22.12 14.20 22.43
C THR A 74 -22.13 12.73 22.88
N ALA A 75 -21.67 12.45 24.11
CA ALA A 75 -21.66 11.10 24.69
C ALA A 75 -23.09 10.54 24.90
N ASN A 76 -24.03 11.41 25.28
CA ASN A 76 -25.44 11.06 25.48
C ASN A 76 -26.30 11.21 24.21
N SER A 77 -25.72 11.70 23.11
CA SER A 77 -26.45 11.81 21.84
C SER A 77 -26.69 10.41 21.24
N PRO A 78 -27.84 10.18 20.61
CA PRO A 78 -28.16 8.92 19.94
C PRO A 78 -27.36 8.80 18.62
N LEU A 79 -26.03 8.75 18.72
CA LEU A 79 -25.18 8.45 17.57
C LEU A 79 -25.44 7.02 17.14
N ALA A 80 -25.61 6.82 15.83
CA ALA A 80 -25.76 5.51 15.24
C ALA A 80 -24.48 4.68 15.47
N ARG A 81 -24.42 3.97 16.61
CA ARG A 81 -23.31 3.09 17.01
C ARG A 81 -23.29 1.76 16.22
N ARG A 82 -24.02 1.71 15.11
CA ARG A 82 -24.17 0.58 14.21
C ARG A 82 -23.83 1.04 12.80
N LEU A 83 -22.65 0.63 12.33
CA LEU A 83 -22.30 0.74 10.93
C LEU A 83 -23.17 -0.23 10.12
N LYS A 84 -23.92 0.29 9.15
CA LYS A 84 -24.69 -0.52 8.21
C LYS A 84 -23.73 -1.41 7.42
N GLY A 85 -24.18 -2.58 6.98
CA GLY A 85 -23.33 -3.55 6.24
C GLY A 85 -22.57 -2.94 5.06
N ARG A 86 -23.17 -1.99 4.33
CA ARG A 86 -22.51 -1.23 3.24
C ARG A 86 -21.29 -0.41 3.69
N HIS A 87 -21.29 0.14 4.91
CA HIS A 87 -20.16 0.91 5.42
C HIS A 87 -18.99 -0.01 5.76
N LEU A 88 -19.29 -1.18 6.34
CA LEU A 88 -18.29 -2.23 6.57
C LEU A 88 -17.71 -2.74 5.25
N GLN A 89 -18.55 -2.93 4.23
CA GLN A 89 -18.11 -3.36 2.91
C GLN A 89 -17.21 -2.32 2.23
N MET A 90 -17.55 -1.03 2.30
CA MET A 90 -16.70 0.06 1.79
C MET A 90 -15.35 0.12 2.52
N ILE A 91 -15.35 -0.05 3.85
CA ILE A 91 -14.11 -0.11 4.64
C ILE A 91 -13.27 -1.31 4.24
N ALA A 92 -13.90 -2.49 4.07
CA ALA A 92 -13.21 -3.71 3.67
C ALA A 92 -12.58 -3.58 2.28
N ILE A 93 -13.31 -3.03 1.29
CA ILE A 93 -12.82 -2.81 -0.07
C ILE A 93 -11.66 -1.78 -0.06
N GLY A 94 -11.85 -0.65 0.62
CA GLY A 94 -10.83 0.40 0.70
C GLY A 94 -9.54 -0.06 1.38
N GLY A 95 -9.65 -0.87 2.44
CA GLY A 95 -8.49 -1.42 3.15
C GLY A 95 -7.76 -2.52 2.38
N SER A 96 -8.47 -3.32 1.58
CA SER A 96 -7.89 -4.46 0.85
C SER A 96 -7.31 -4.10 -0.52
N ILE A 97 -7.88 -3.12 -1.24
CA ILE A 97 -7.30 -2.65 -2.51
C ILE A 97 -5.97 -1.93 -2.28
N GLY A 98 -5.88 -1.09 -1.25
CA GLY A 98 -4.67 -0.35 -0.88
C GLY A 98 -4.12 0.57 -1.99
N THR A 99 -3.04 1.29 -1.67
CA THR A 99 -2.31 2.13 -2.67
C THR A 99 -1.37 1.31 -3.54
N GLY A 100 -0.98 0.12 -3.10
CA GLY A 100 -0.04 -0.76 -3.80
C GLY A 100 -0.56 -1.22 -5.16
N LEU A 101 -1.87 -1.41 -5.32
CA LEU A 101 -2.46 -1.77 -6.61
C LEU A 101 -2.21 -0.68 -7.65
N PHE A 102 -2.42 0.59 -7.29
CA PHE A 102 -2.25 1.72 -8.22
C PHE A 102 -0.78 1.96 -8.57
N VAL A 103 0.11 1.96 -7.57
CA VAL A 103 1.54 2.19 -7.81
C VAL A 103 2.16 1.04 -8.61
N GLY A 104 1.80 -0.21 -8.30
CA GLY A 104 2.29 -1.39 -9.01
C GLY A 104 1.73 -1.53 -10.43
N SER A 105 0.42 -1.33 -10.60
CA SER A 105 -0.22 -1.44 -11.92
C SER A 105 0.19 -0.31 -12.87
N GLY A 106 0.45 0.90 -12.37
CA GLY A 106 0.96 2.01 -13.18
C GLY A 106 2.33 1.69 -13.81
N GLN A 107 3.23 1.08 -13.04
CA GLN A 107 4.54 0.65 -13.54
C GLN A 107 4.42 -0.52 -14.52
N ALA A 108 3.53 -1.48 -14.25
CA ALA A 108 3.25 -2.59 -15.16
C ALA A 108 2.64 -2.11 -16.49
N LEU A 109 1.78 -1.09 -16.46
CA LEU A 109 1.18 -0.49 -17.65
C LEU A 109 2.21 0.24 -18.50
N ALA A 110 3.09 1.04 -17.87
CA ALA A 110 4.11 1.81 -18.56
C ALA A 110 5.13 0.91 -19.28
N ASN A 111 5.51 -0.21 -18.67
CA ASN A 111 6.53 -1.11 -19.22
C ASN A 111 5.95 -2.22 -20.12
N GLY A 112 4.78 -2.77 -19.78
CA GLY A 112 4.21 -3.95 -20.42
C GLY A 112 3.01 -3.68 -21.34
N GLY A 113 2.51 -2.45 -21.39
CA GLY A 113 1.33 -2.07 -22.17
C GLY A 113 0.01 -2.64 -21.60
N PRO A 114 -1.15 -2.20 -22.12
CA PRO A 114 -2.46 -2.56 -21.58
C PRO A 114 -2.80 -4.05 -21.71
N ALA A 115 -2.28 -4.72 -22.74
CA ALA A 115 -2.50 -6.15 -22.95
C ALA A 115 -1.94 -7.00 -21.79
N SER A 116 -0.80 -6.61 -21.22
CA SER A 116 -0.19 -7.34 -20.10
C SER A 116 -1.08 -7.33 -18.83
N LEU A 117 -1.77 -6.23 -18.56
CA LEU A 117 -2.68 -6.11 -17.41
C LEU A 117 -3.92 -7.01 -17.56
N VAL A 118 -4.50 -7.07 -18.76
CA VAL A 118 -5.66 -7.92 -19.05
C VAL A 118 -5.29 -9.39 -18.86
N ILE A 119 -4.14 -9.80 -19.40
CA ILE A 119 -3.66 -11.18 -19.25
C ILE A 119 -3.40 -11.50 -17.78
N CYS A 120 -2.73 -10.62 -17.03
CA CYS A 120 -2.51 -10.80 -15.58
C CYS A 120 -3.83 -10.94 -14.81
N TYR A 121 -4.83 -10.11 -15.09
CA TYR A 121 -6.13 -10.18 -14.44
C TYR A 121 -6.86 -11.50 -14.73
N CYS A 122 -6.84 -11.97 -15.98
CA CYS A 122 -7.42 -13.26 -16.37
C CYS A 122 -6.72 -14.44 -15.67
N LEU A 123 -5.39 -14.45 -15.62
CA LEU A 123 -4.62 -15.50 -14.94
C LEU A 123 -4.90 -15.53 -13.44
N PHE A 124 -4.97 -14.36 -12.81
CA PHE A 124 -5.31 -14.25 -11.39
C PHE A 124 -6.72 -14.79 -11.12
N TYR A 125 -7.71 -14.46 -11.96
CA TYR A 125 -9.06 -14.97 -11.84
C TYR A 125 -9.11 -16.50 -11.93
N VAL A 126 -8.42 -17.11 -12.91
CA VAL A 126 -8.34 -18.56 -13.06
C VAL A 126 -7.65 -19.22 -11.85
N SER A 127 -6.64 -18.57 -11.27
CA SER A 127 -5.96 -19.07 -10.08
C SER A 127 -6.84 -19.04 -8.82
N VAL A 128 -7.72 -18.05 -8.67
CA VAL A 128 -8.60 -17.91 -7.50
C VAL A 128 -9.84 -18.79 -7.63
N ALA A 129 -10.42 -18.88 -8.82
CA ALA A 129 -11.61 -19.64 -9.12
C ALA A 129 -11.32 -20.66 -10.23
N PRO A 130 -10.59 -21.75 -9.93
CA PRO A 130 -10.35 -22.79 -10.91
C PRO A 130 -11.68 -23.48 -11.27
N ILE A 131 -11.78 -23.94 -12.52
CA ILE A 131 -13.03 -24.36 -13.17
C ILE A 131 -13.74 -25.50 -12.41
N ASP A 132 -12.99 -26.31 -11.68
CA ASP A 132 -13.49 -27.42 -10.86
C ASP A 132 -14.24 -26.95 -9.59
N MET A 133 -14.09 -25.69 -9.17
CA MET A 133 -14.76 -25.14 -7.99
C MET A 133 -16.29 -25.21 -8.06
N ALA A 134 -16.89 -25.20 -9.26
CA ALA A 134 -18.34 -25.28 -9.42
C ALA A 134 -18.90 -26.67 -9.05
N VAL A 135 -18.08 -27.72 -9.15
CA VAL A 135 -18.51 -29.12 -9.00
C VAL A 135 -18.16 -29.68 -7.62
N LEU A 136 -17.21 -29.05 -6.91
CA LEU A 136 -16.73 -29.50 -5.61
C LEU A 136 -17.67 -29.13 -4.46
N SER A 137 -17.89 -30.10 -3.56
CA SER A 137 -18.58 -29.91 -2.28
C SER A 137 -17.76 -29.06 -1.31
N THR A 138 -18.41 -28.47 -0.30
CA THR A 138 -17.77 -27.58 0.70
C THR A 138 -16.58 -28.24 1.41
N SER A 139 -16.67 -29.53 1.72
CA SER A 139 -15.60 -30.28 2.40
C SER A 139 -14.35 -30.43 1.52
N GLN A 140 -14.54 -30.69 0.22
CA GLN A 140 -13.44 -30.81 -0.74
C GLN A 140 -12.72 -29.46 -0.97
N ARG A 141 -13.46 -28.34 -0.93
CA ARG A 141 -12.90 -26.99 -1.04
C ARG A 141 -11.97 -26.67 0.13
N LEU A 142 -12.38 -27.00 1.36
CA LEU A 142 -11.54 -26.82 2.55
C LEU A 142 -10.26 -27.66 2.46
N GLN A 143 -10.38 -28.94 2.10
CA GLN A 143 -9.21 -29.83 2.00
C GLN A 143 -8.17 -29.31 1.00
N ARG A 144 -8.59 -28.83 -0.17
CA ARG A 144 -7.69 -28.24 -1.17
C ARG A 144 -7.06 -26.93 -0.72
N PHE A 145 -7.82 -26.10 0.00
CA PHE A 145 -7.27 -24.90 0.60
C PHE A 145 -6.16 -25.26 1.59
N PHE A 146 -6.40 -26.17 2.53
CA PHE A 146 -5.39 -26.54 3.52
C PHE A 146 -4.16 -27.22 2.89
N SER A 147 -4.31 -28.04 1.85
CA SER A 147 -3.17 -28.69 1.20
C SER A 147 -2.26 -27.70 0.46
N VAL A 148 -2.83 -26.73 -0.25
CA VAL A 148 -2.05 -25.69 -0.97
C VAL A 148 -1.45 -24.69 0.01
N TYR A 149 -2.21 -24.28 1.02
CA TYR A 149 -1.78 -23.23 1.94
C TYR A 149 -0.89 -23.73 3.08
N LEU A 150 -0.78 -25.04 3.36
CA LEU A 150 0.13 -25.54 4.40
C LEU A 150 1.62 -25.35 4.05
N ALA A 151 1.97 -25.35 2.76
CA ALA A 151 3.35 -25.17 2.34
C ALA A 151 3.87 -23.74 2.62
N LEU A 152 2.99 -22.73 2.59
CA LEU A 152 3.36 -21.33 2.79
C LEU A 152 3.86 -21.00 4.22
N PRO A 153 3.13 -21.33 5.31
CA PRO A 153 3.62 -21.09 6.67
C PRO A 153 4.84 -21.96 7.00
N VAL A 154 4.92 -23.19 6.50
CA VAL A 154 6.10 -24.04 6.68
C VAL A 154 7.32 -23.40 6.01
N THR A 155 7.21 -23.00 4.73
CA THR A 155 8.32 -22.35 4.02
C THR A 155 8.71 -21.01 4.66
N LEU A 156 7.77 -20.16 5.08
CA LEU A 156 8.08 -18.94 5.80
C LEU A 156 8.77 -19.20 7.15
N ALA A 157 8.32 -20.19 7.91
CA ALA A 157 8.91 -20.58 9.19
C ALA A 157 10.36 -21.08 9.04
N PHE A 158 10.71 -21.73 7.93
CA PHE A 158 12.09 -22.10 7.63
C PHE A 158 12.90 -20.97 6.98
N TYR A 159 12.27 -20.18 6.11
CA TYR A 159 12.93 -19.12 5.33
C TYR A 159 13.32 -17.91 6.17
N PHE A 160 12.44 -17.42 7.05
CA PHE A 160 12.72 -16.24 7.85
C PHE A 160 13.90 -16.44 8.81
N PRO A 161 13.98 -17.53 9.60
CA PRO A 161 15.14 -17.79 10.45
C PRO A 161 16.43 -17.99 9.64
N TYR A 162 16.36 -18.75 8.53
CA TYR A 162 17.50 -18.94 7.64
C TYR A 162 18.03 -17.59 7.11
N LYS A 163 17.14 -16.75 6.58
CA LYS A 163 17.52 -15.45 6.02
C LYS A 163 17.94 -14.44 7.08
N PHE A 164 17.32 -14.49 8.27
CA PHE A 164 17.69 -13.63 9.39
C PHE A 164 19.06 -13.99 9.95
N TRP A 165 19.39 -15.29 10.05
CA TRP A 165 20.67 -15.75 10.58
C TRP A 165 21.82 -15.60 9.56
N PHE A 166 21.62 -16.05 8.32
CA PHE A 166 22.67 -15.96 7.28
C PHE A 166 22.77 -14.57 6.63
N ARG A 167 21.87 -13.65 6.97
CA ARG A 167 21.90 -12.23 6.61
C ARG A 167 22.24 -11.97 5.14
N THR A 168 21.80 -12.86 4.25
CA THR A 168 22.16 -12.82 2.83
C THR A 168 21.49 -11.63 2.16
N SER A 169 22.29 -10.82 1.44
CA SER A 169 21.76 -9.71 0.67
C SER A 169 20.85 -10.24 -0.43
N VAL A 170 19.67 -9.63 -0.60
CA VAL A 170 18.75 -9.99 -1.69
C VAL A 170 19.42 -9.63 -3.02
N VAL A 171 19.88 -10.66 -3.75
CA VAL A 171 20.47 -10.50 -5.07
C VAL A 171 19.35 -10.14 -6.05
N ARG A 172 19.40 -8.92 -6.59
CA ARG A 172 18.49 -8.49 -7.65
C ARG A 172 18.85 -9.24 -8.93
N SER A 173 17.83 -9.56 -9.74
CA SER A 173 17.99 -10.29 -11.01
C SER A 173 19.08 -9.70 -11.91
N HIS A 174 19.23 -8.37 -11.94
CA HIS A 174 20.26 -7.70 -12.74
C HIS A 174 21.71 -7.95 -12.27
N ASN A 175 21.92 -8.22 -10.98
CA ASN A 175 23.25 -8.52 -10.43
C ASN A 175 23.54 -10.03 -10.41
N MET A 176 22.64 -10.84 -10.97
CA MET A 176 22.77 -12.28 -10.99
C MET A 176 23.72 -12.64 -12.12
N ASP A 177 24.94 -13.02 -11.75
CA ASP A 177 25.99 -13.39 -12.69
C ASP A 177 25.68 -14.76 -13.30
N LEU A 178 25.03 -14.73 -14.47
CA LEU A 178 24.66 -15.91 -15.24
C LEU A 178 25.73 -16.31 -16.26
N VAL A 179 26.80 -15.53 -16.39
CA VAL A 179 27.82 -15.68 -17.43
C VAL A 179 29.09 -16.31 -16.86
N THR A 180 29.45 -15.98 -15.63
CA THR A 180 30.61 -16.55 -14.96
C THR A 180 30.34 -18.01 -14.56
N GLY A 181 31.10 -18.94 -15.14
CA GLY A 181 30.97 -20.37 -14.87
C GLY A 181 30.24 -21.16 -15.95
N ILE A 182 29.76 -20.50 -17.02
CA ILE A 182 29.45 -21.21 -18.26
C ILE A 182 30.79 -21.73 -18.80
N ARG A 183 30.92 -23.04 -18.99
CA ARG A 183 32.06 -23.61 -19.71
C ARG A 183 32.00 -23.03 -21.13
N GLU A 184 32.89 -22.10 -21.47
CA GLU A 184 33.00 -21.63 -22.85
C GLU A 184 33.15 -22.87 -23.73
N LEU A 185 32.16 -23.12 -24.57
CA LEU A 185 32.25 -24.14 -25.62
C LEU A 185 33.24 -23.59 -26.65
N ASN A 186 34.54 -23.65 -26.34
CA ASN A 186 35.58 -23.44 -27.33
C ASN A 186 35.63 -24.70 -28.20
N ILE A 187 34.72 -24.73 -29.18
CA ILE A 187 34.52 -25.85 -30.11
C ILE A 187 35.85 -26.19 -30.80
N GLN A 188 36.70 -25.19 -31.04
CA GLN A 188 37.99 -25.37 -31.69
C GLN A 188 39.00 -26.12 -30.82
N ALA A 189 39.12 -25.76 -29.54
CA ALA A 189 40.01 -26.45 -28.61
C ALA A 189 39.61 -27.93 -28.41
N LEU A 190 38.30 -28.21 -28.34
CA LEU A 190 37.78 -29.58 -28.24
C LEU A 190 37.99 -30.39 -29.53
N ILE A 191 37.84 -29.77 -30.72
CA ILE A 191 38.12 -30.42 -32.01
C ILE A 191 39.62 -30.72 -32.17
N GLU A 192 40.49 -29.85 -31.64
CA GLU A 192 41.95 -30.02 -31.67
C GLU A 192 42.38 -31.17 -30.75
N GLU A 193 41.87 -31.25 -29.52
CA GLU A 193 42.08 -32.41 -28.64
C GLU A 193 41.60 -33.71 -29.28
N GLU A 194 40.38 -33.73 -29.85
CA GLU A 194 39.87 -34.91 -30.56
C GLU A 194 40.74 -35.27 -31.78
N ARG A 195 41.27 -34.28 -32.51
CA ARG A 195 42.17 -34.51 -33.65
C ARG A 195 43.49 -35.10 -33.19
N GLU A 196 44.03 -34.66 -32.06
CA GLU A 196 45.25 -35.21 -31.47
C GLU A 196 45.06 -36.66 -31.00
N GLU A 197 43.92 -36.96 -30.37
CA GLU A 197 43.56 -38.33 -30.01
C GLU A 197 43.38 -39.21 -31.26
N LYS A 198 42.70 -38.71 -32.29
CA LYS A 198 42.52 -39.42 -33.58
C LYS A 198 43.86 -39.62 -34.28
N LYS A 199 44.80 -38.68 -34.19
CA LYS A 199 46.17 -38.85 -34.74
C LYS A 199 46.90 -40.00 -34.04
N LYS A 200 46.77 -40.11 -32.71
CA LYS A 200 47.34 -41.19 -31.88
C LYS A 200 46.66 -42.56 -32.06
N TRP A 201 45.53 -42.63 -32.77
CA TRP A 201 44.86 -43.92 -32.95
C TRP A 201 45.72 -44.93 -33.74
N PRO A 202 45.76 -46.19 -33.27
CA PRO A 202 46.40 -47.27 -34.00
C PRO A 202 45.68 -47.52 -35.34
N ARG A 203 46.44 -47.95 -36.36
CA ARG A 203 45.97 -48.01 -37.76
C ARG A 203 44.72 -48.87 -37.94
N TRP A 204 44.57 -49.96 -37.18
CA TRP A 204 43.38 -50.82 -37.25
C TRP A 204 42.08 -50.09 -36.85
N LYS A 205 42.12 -49.20 -35.86
CA LYS A 205 40.97 -48.42 -35.39
C LYS A 205 40.54 -47.35 -36.40
N LYS A 206 41.51 -46.77 -37.13
CA LYS A 206 41.25 -45.81 -38.23
C LYS A 206 40.59 -46.50 -39.42
N VAL A 207 41.02 -47.72 -39.77
CA VAL A 207 40.42 -48.50 -40.87
C VAL A 207 39.01 -48.97 -40.50
N TYR A 208 38.79 -49.44 -39.28
CA TYR A 208 37.46 -49.85 -38.82
C TYR A 208 36.42 -48.72 -38.90
N LYS A 209 36.76 -47.50 -38.43
CA LYS A 209 35.87 -46.33 -38.49
C LYS A 209 35.68 -45.75 -39.91
N PHE A 210 36.55 -46.08 -40.85
CA PHE A 210 36.36 -45.67 -42.25
C PHE A 210 35.27 -46.51 -42.94
N PHE A 211 35.06 -47.75 -42.47
CA PHE A 211 34.09 -48.70 -43.03
C PHE A 211 32.79 -48.81 -42.21
N CYS A 212 32.68 -48.17 -41.05
CA CYS A 212 31.51 -48.17 -40.18
C CYS A 212 31.30 -46.80 -39.54
#